data_AF-A0A3S4GY63-F1
#
_entry.id   AF-A0A3S4GY63-F1
#
_cell.length_a   1.000
_cell.length_b   1.000
_cell.length_c   1.000
_cell.angle_alpha   90.00
_cell.angle_beta   90.00
_cell.angle_gamma   90.00
#
_symmetry.space_group_name_H-M   'P 1'
#
loop_
_entity.id
_entity.type
_entity.pdbx_description
1 polymer ?
#
loop_
_entity_poly.entity_id
_entity_poly.type
_entity_poly.pdbx_seq_one_letter_code
_entity_poly.pdbx_strand_id
1 'polypeptide(L)' 'MLIPILENETTLYKDSFGNKYQYDLTKPADKLSYDTDLSAQMRDKMSVTPTRNPNGGGIYE' A
#
# COMPACT_ATOMS: atom_id res chain seq x y z
N MET A 1 -1.85 1.27 11.60
CA MET A 1 -2.93 0.31 11.30
C MET A 1 -3.44 0.66 9.93
N LEU A 2 -3.61 -0.33 9.06
CA LEU A 2 -4.16 -0.15 7.72
C LEU A 2 -5.64 -0.55 7.73
N ILE A 3 -6.48 0.29 7.14
CA ILE A 3 -7.92 0.08 7.07
C ILE A 3 -8.27 -0.15 5.61
N PRO A 4 -8.91 -1.28 5.27
CA PRO A 4 -9.36 -1.52 3.91
C PRO A 4 -10.44 -0.50 3.52
N ILE A 5 -10.33 0.07 2.33
CA ILE A 5 -11.27 1.00 1.73
C ILE A 5 -11.63 0.50 0.32
N LEU A 6 -12.85 0.74 -0.12
CA LEU A 6 -13.27 0.45 -1.49
C LEU A 6 -13.19 1.75 -2.31
N GLU A 7 -12.41 1.73 -3.38
CA GLU A 7 -12.25 2.85 -4.31
C GLU A 7 -12.27 2.33 -5.74
N ASN A 8 -13.18 2.84 -6.58
CA ASN A 8 -13.33 2.41 -7.98
C ASN A 8 -13.36 0.88 -8.15
N GLU A 9 -14.22 0.21 -7.36
CA GLU A 9 -14.39 -1.27 -7.35
C GLU A 9 -13.15 -2.07 -6.91
N THR A 10 -12.08 -1.40 -6.49
CA THR A 10 -10.85 -2.02 -6.00
C THR A 10 -10.70 -1.80 -4.50
N THR A 11 -10.27 -2.83 -3.78
CA THR A 11 -9.93 -2.68 -2.35
C THR A 11 -8.52 -2.12 -2.24
N LEU A 12 -8.40 -0.95 -1.61
CA LEU A 12 -7.13 -0.34 -1.21
C LEU A 12 -7.04 -0.31 0.31
N TYR A 13 -5.91 0.10 0.84
CA TYR A 13 -5.69 0.27 2.26
C TYR A 13 -5.32 1.70 2.58
N LYS A 14 -5.93 2.27 3.62
CA LYS A 14 -5.67 3.63 4.07
C LYS A 14 -5.06 3.62 5.47
N ASP A 15 -4.06 4.46 5.71
CA ASP A 15 -3.52 4.69 7.04
C ASP A 15 -4.18 5.88 7.75
N SER A 16 -3.76 6.15 8.99
CA SER A 16 -4.26 7.26 9.81
C SER A 16 -3.84 8.65 9.28
N PHE A 17 -2.80 8.72 8.45
CA PHE A 17 -2.33 9.96 7.84
C PHE A 17 -3.02 10.27 6.51
N GLY A 18 -3.80 9.32 6.01
CA GLY A 18 -4.56 9.44 4.77
C GLY A 18 -3.88 8.82 3.56
N ASN A 19 -2.68 8.27 3.72
CA ASN A 19 -1.95 7.61 2.64
C ASN A 19 -2.69 6.34 2.22
N LYS A 20 -2.70 6.08 0.91
CA LYS A 20 -3.34 4.90 0.32
C LYS A 20 -2.30 3.92 -0.19
N TYR A 21 -2.58 2.64 -0.03
CA TYR A 21 -1.72 1.54 -0.41
C TYR A 21 -2.52 0.50 -1.17
N GLN A 22 -1.86 -0.14 -2.14
CA GLN A 22 -2.41 -1.27 -2.86
C GLN A 22 -2.47 -2.53 -1.99
N TYR A 23 -1.53 -2.67 -1.04
CA TYR A 23 -1.33 -3.89 -0.26
C TYR A 23 -1.15 -3.63 1.22
N ASP A 24 -1.67 -4.55 2.05
CA ASP A 24 -1.37 -4.62 3.48
C ASP A 24 -0.29 -5.70 3.71
N LEU A 25 0.95 -5.28 3.93
CA LEU A 25 2.11 -6.16 4.09
C LEU A 25 2.07 -6.98 5.39
N THR A 26 1.11 -6.73 6.29
CA THR A 26 0.86 -7.61 7.43
C THR A 26 0.14 -8.90 7.03
N LYS A 27 -0.51 -8.92 5.85
CA LYS A 27 -1.19 -10.09 5.30
C LYS A 27 -0.24 -10.87 4.38
N PRO A 28 -0.05 -12.18 4.61
CA PRO A 28 0.85 -12.99 3.80
C PRO A 28 0.50 -13.02 2.29
N ALA A 29 -0.81 -13.01 1.96
CA ALA A 29 -1.27 -13.03 0.57
C ALA A 29 -0.96 -11.71 -0.17
N ASP A 30 -1.22 -10.58 0.47
CA ASP A 30 -0.90 -9.26 -0.05
C ASP A 30 0.60 -9.06 -0.17
N LYS A 31 1.36 -9.53 0.82
CA LYS A 31 2.82 -9.50 0.78
C LYS A 31 3.37 -10.29 -0.41
N LEU A 32 2.85 -11.50 -0.67
CA LEU A 32 3.26 -12.27 -1.84
C LEU A 32 2.91 -11.54 -3.15
N SER A 33 1.72 -10.93 -3.22
CA SER A 33 1.29 -10.14 -4.38
C SER A 33 2.21 -8.94 -4.61
N TYR A 34 2.54 -8.19 -3.55
CA TYR A 34 3.48 -7.08 -3.59
C TYR A 34 4.89 -7.50 -4.00
N ASP A 35 5.38 -8.64 -3.50
CA ASP A 35 6.70 -9.17 -3.86
C ASP A 35 6.79 -9.51 -5.37
N THR A 36 5.64 -9.76 -6.03
CA THR A 36 5.55 -9.96 -7.49
C THR A 36 5.16 -8.71 -8.29
N ASP A 37 4.67 -7.65 -7.65
CA ASP A 37 4.30 -6.39 -8.30
C ASP A 37 5.47 -5.40 -8.28
N LEU A 38 6.32 -5.47 -9.30
CA LEU A 38 7.45 -4.56 -9.46
C LEU A 38 7.02 -3.09 -9.55
N SER A 39 5.84 -2.81 -10.11
CA SER A 39 5.34 -1.44 -10.26
C SER A 39 5.00 -0.84 -8.90
N ALA A 40 4.36 -1.62 -8.02
CA ALA A 40 4.11 -1.23 -6.64
C ALA A 40 5.42 -0.97 -5.88
N GLN A 41 6.42 -1.85 -6.02
CA GLN A 41 7.74 -1.66 -5.39
C GLN A 41 8.47 -0.41 -5.89
N MET A 42 8.36 -0.10 -7.19
CA MET A 42 8.98 1.11 -7.75
C MET A 42 8.31 2.38 -7.24
N ARG A 43 6.97 2.41 -7.12
CA ARG A 43 6.27 3.54 -6.49
C ARG A 43 6.74 3.76 -5.05
N ASP A 44 6.86 2.68 -4.29
CA ASP A 44 7.35 2.72 -2.91
C ASP A 44 8.77 3.24 -2.77
N LYS A 45 9.66 2.94 -3.74
CA LYS A 45 11.04 3.44 -3.76
C LYS A 45 11.15 4.90 -4.18
N MET A 46 10.22 5.38 -5.00
CA MET A 46 10.20 6.77 -5.49
C MET A 46 9.41 7.72 -4.59
N SER A 47 8.56 7.18 -3.72
CA SER A 47 7.75 7.96 -2.79
C SER A 47 8.63 8.76 -1.83
N VAL A 48 8.27 10.03 -1.68
CA VAL A 48 8.91 10.97 -0.74
C VAL A 48 8.05 11.21 0.50
N THR A 49 6.92 10.51 0.63
CA THR A 49 5.96 10.69 1.73
C THR A 49 6.58 10.27 3.08
N PRO A 50 6.86 11.23 3.98
CA PRO A 50 7.56 10.93 5.23
C PRO A 50 6.64 10.25 6.28
N THR A 51 5.32 10.37 6.11
CA THR A 51 4.31 9.77 6.99
C THR A 51 3.90 8.37 6.54
N ARG A 52 4.60 7.79 5.56
CA ARG A 52 4.26 6.50 4.99
C ARG A 52 4.25 5.41 6.06
N ASN A 53 3.19 4.60 6.07
CA ASN A 53 3.10 3.42 6.89
C ASN A 53 4.04 2.30 6.38
N PRO A 54 4.92 1.73 7.22
CA PRO A 54 5.82 0.64 6.82
C PRO A 54 5.07 -0.66 6.48
N ASN A 55 3.82 -0.80 6.94
CA ASN A 55 3.00 -1.96 6.64
C ASN A 55 2.26 -1.82 5.30
N GLY A 56 2.34 -0.67 4.64
CA GLY A 56 1.67 -0.42 3.36
C GLY A 56 2.60 -0.61 2.17
N GLY A 57 2.15 -1.42 1.20
CA GLY A 57 2.87 -1.66 -0.05
C GLY A 57 2.17 -1.00 -1.25
N GLY A 58 2.96 -0.44 -2.16
CA GLY A 58 2.47 0.16 -3.40
C GLY A 58 1.67 1.44 -3.17
N ILE A 59 2.30 2.47 -2.59
CA ILE A 59 1.67 3.74 -2.26
C ILE A 59 1.08 4.44 -3.50
N TYR A 60 -0.11 5.02 -3.31
CA TYR A 60 -0.78 5.95 -4.21
C TYR A 60 -0.88 7.29 -3.48
N GLU A 61 0.03 8.20 -3.78
CA GLU A 61 0.04 9.58 -3.27
C GLU A 61 -1.05 10.44 -3.94
#